data_AF-A0A8I1WAB6-F1
#
_entry.id   AF-A0A8I1WAB6-F1
#
_cell.length_a   1.000
_cell.length_b   1.000
_cell.length_c   1.000
_cell.angle_alpha   90.00
_cell.angle_beta   90.00
_cell.angle_gamma   90.00
#
_symmetry.space_group_name_H-M   'P 1'
#
loop_
_entity.id
_entity.type
_entity.pdbx_description
1 polymer ?
#
loop_
_entity_poly.entity_id
_entity_poly.type
_entity_poly.pdbx_seq_one_letter_code
_entity_poly.pdbx_strand_id
1 'polypeptide(L)' 'MQVSVETTQGLERRMTVTVAADAIETAVRNELQRVAKN' A
#
# COMPACT_ATOMS: atom_id res chain seq x y z
N MET A 1 -8.43 0.39 3.63
CA MET A 1 -7.03 0.73 3.96
C MET A 1 -6.97 0.98 5.46
N GLN A 2 -6.02 0.36 6.18
CA GLN A 2 -5.88 0.50 7.64
C GLN A 2 -4.44 0.89 7.97
N VAL A 3 -4.28 1.89 8.83
CA VAL A 3 -2.97 2.45 9.22
C VAL A 3 -2.90 2.48 10.74
N SER A 4 -1.91 1.77 11.29
CA SER A 4 -1.59 1.80 12.73
C SER A 4 -0.19 2.37 12.91
N VAL A 5 -0.07 3.36 13.80
CA VAL A 5 1.21 4.00 14.14
C VAL A 5 1.50 3.70 15.60
N GLU A 6 2.59 2.99 15.86
CA GLU A 6 3.05 2.67 17.21
C GLU A 6 4.37 3.39 17.48
N THR A 7 4.45 4.05 18.64
CA THR A 7 5.69 4.67 19.13
C THR A 7 6.53 3.58 19.80
N THR A 8 7.60 3.14 19.13
CA THR A 8 8.64 2.34 19.79
C THR A 8 9.61 3.28 20.49
N GLN A 9 10.29 2.82 21.55
CA GLN A 9 11.04 3.67 22.49
C GLN A 9 11.84 4.81 21.81
N GLY A 10 11.63 6.05 22.26
CA GLY A 10 12.28 7.25 21.71
C GLY A 10 11.42 8.00 20.68
N LEU A 11 12.02 8.43 19.56
CA LEU A 11 11.35 9.14 18.45
C LEU A 11 10.97 8.22 17.28
N GLU A 12 11.30 6.93 17.38
CA GLU A 12 11.02 5.95 16.34
C GLU A 12 9.51 5.71 16.22
N ARG A 13 9.02 5.76 14.99
CA ARG A 13 7.63 5.50 14.65
C ARG A 13 7.59 4.31 13.73
N ARG A 14 6.94 3.24 14.17
CA ARG A 14 6.63 2.09 13.31
C ARG A 14 5.22 2.30 12.75
N MET A 15 5.12 2.35 11.43
CA MET A 15 3.85 2.43 10.74
C MET A 15 3.56 1.08 10.08
N THR A 16 2.51 0.41 10.55
CA THR A 16 2.02 -0.82 9.93
C THR A 16 0.86 -0.44 9.00
N VAL A 17 1.05 -0.67 7.70
CA VAL A 17 0.04 -0.38 6.68
C VAL A 17 -0.55 -1.69 6.20
N THR A 18 -1.87 -1.85 6.39
CA THR A 18 -2.60 -2.97 5.79
C THR A 18 -3.34 -2.48 4.55
N VAL A 19 -2.92 -3.01 3.41
CA VAL A 19 -3.53 -2.72 2.10
C VAL A 19 -4.45 -3.89 1.73
N ALA A 20 -5.66 -3.56 1.27
CA ALA A 20 -6.62 -4.58 0.83
C ALA A 20 -6.17 -5.20 -0.50
N ALA A 21 -6.35 -6.50 -0.66
CA ALA A 21 -5.95 -7.23 -1.86
C ALA A 21 -6.62 -6.68 -3.14
N ASP A 22 -7.90 -6.31 -3.06
CA ASP A 22 -8.67 -5.79 -4.20
C ASP A 22 -8.08 -4.50 -4.78
N ALA A 23 -7.52 -3.65 -3.91
CA ALA A 23 -6.88 -2.40 -4.31
C ALA A 23 -5.57 -2.67 -5.08
N ILE A 24 -4.84 -3.72 -4.71
CA ILE A 24 -3.61 -4.14 -5.38
C ILE A 24 -3.94 -4.70 -6.76
N GLU A 25 -4.90 -5.61 -6.86
CA GLU A 25 -5.26 -6.24 -8.12
C GLU A 25 -5.77 -5.23 -9.16
N THR A 26 -6.62 -4.29 -8.71
CA THR A 26 -7.11 -3.20 -9.56
C THR A 26 -5.96 -2.32 -10.07
N ALA A 27 -5.03 -1.95 -9.19
CA ALA A 27 -3.86 -1.15 -9.57
C ALA A 27 -2.96 -1.88 -10.57
N VAL A 28 -2.69 -3.17 -10.35
CA VAL A 28 -1.85 -3.99 -11.25
C VAL A 28 -2.50 -4.13 -12.64
N ARG A 29 -3.81 -4.43 -12.71
CA ARG A 29 -4.50 -4.53 -14.00
C ARG A 29 -4.49 -3.21 -14.77
N ASN A 30 -4.72 -2.09 -14.09
CA ASN A 30 -4.69 -0.77 -14.71
C ASN A 30 -3.29 -0.41 -15.21
N GLU A 31 -2.25 -0.76 -14.44
CA GLU A 31 -0.86 -0.52 -14.84
C GLU A 31 -0.48 -1.37 -16.06
N LEU A 32 -0.84 -2.66 -16.08
CA LEU A 32 -0.59 -3.53 -17.23
C LEU A 32 -1.29 -3.03 -18.50
N GLN A 33 -2.53 -2.54 -18.39
CA GLN A 33 -3.23 -1.93 -19.52
C GLN A 33 -2.57 -0.64 -19.99
N ARG A 34 -2.02 0.16 -19.07
CA ARG A 34 -1.29 1.39 -19.40
C ARG A 34 0.01 1.08 -20.13
N VAL A 35 0.78 0.11 -19.64
CA VAL A 35 2.03 -0.33 -20.26
C VAL A 35 1.77 -0.97 -21.62
N ALA A 36 0.73 -1.79 -21.77
CA ALA A 36 0.38 -2.43 -23.04
C ALA A 36 -0.14 -1.45 -24.12
N LYS A 37 -0.51 -0.24 -23.73
CA LYS A 37 -0.92 0.83 -24.66
C LYS A 37 0.25 1.71 -25.11
N ASN A 38 1.42 1.61 -24.46
CA ASN A 38 2.68 2.24 -24.91
C ASN A 38 3.46 1.29 -25.81
#